data_AF-A0A4Q7AGW3-F1
#
_entry.id   AF-A0A4Q7AGW3-F1
#
_cell.length_a   1.000
_cell.length_b   1.000
_cell.length_c   1.000
_cell.angle_alpha   90.00
_cell.angle_beta   90.00
_cell.angle_gamma   90.00
#
_symmetry.space_group_name_H-M   'P 1'
#
loop_
_entity.id
_entity.type
_entity.pdbx_description
1 polymer ?
#
loop_
_entity_poly.entity_id
_entity_poly.type
_entity_poly.pdbx_seq_one_letter_code
_entity_poly.pdbx_strand_id
1 'polypeptide(L)' 'MSLLREIQNDAVNSNVKVSDLLRRCKVLAYRLGNEDFKTWVDSELNGYELLDGIPSYRIFNN' A
#
# COMPACT_ATOMS: atom_id res chain seq x y z
N MET A 1 -6.69 15.50 12.43
CA MET A 1 -6.92 15.25 10.99
C MET A 1 -7.38 13.80 10.81
N SER A 2 -8.01 13.43 9.71
CA SER A 2 -8.36 12.03 9.44
C SER A 2 -7.15 11.27 8.91
N LEU A 3 -7.12 9.95 9.13
CA LEU A 3 -6.06 9.07 8.61
C LEU A 3 -5.93 9.16 7.09
N LEU A 4 -7.06 9.30 6.37
CA LEU A 4 -7.04 9.49 4.92
C LEU A 4 -6.30 10.76 4.52
N ARG A 5 -6.46 11.86 5.27
CA ARG A 5 -5.77 13.11 4.99
C ARG A 5 -4.26 13.00 5.24
N GLU A 6 -3.87 12.26 6.27
CA GLU A 6 -2.45 11.96 6.53
C GLU A 6 -1.84 11.15 5.39
N ILE A 7 -2.52 10.10 4.93
CA ILE A 7 -2.08 9.29 3.77
C ILE A 7 -1.94 10.16 2.51
N GLN A 8 -2.90 11.05 2.25
CA GLN A 8 -2.84 11.95 1.10
C GLN A 8 -1.65 12.92 1.17
N ASN A 9 -1.38 13.47 2.36
CA ASN A 9 -0.24 14.37 2.57
C ASN A 9 1.10 13.64 2.43
N ASP A 10 1.20 12.43 2.99
CA ASP A 10 2.41 11.60 2.94
C ASP A 10 2.68 11.12 1.51
N ALA A 11 1.64 10.82 0.71
CA ALA A 11 1.77 10.36 -0.67
C ALA A 11 2.42 11.39 -1.62
N VAL A 12 2.31 12.69 -1.30
CA VAL A 12 2.92 13.78 -2.08
C VAL A 12 4.19 14.34 -1.45
N ASN A 13 4.64 13.76 -0.33
CA ASN A 13 5.80 14.22 0.42
C ASN A 13 7.02 13.31 0.15
N SER A 14 8.00 13.84 -0.58
CA SER A 14 9.23 13.12 -0.92
C SER A 14 10.13 12.78 0.27
N ASN A 15 9.88 13.37 1.45
CA ASN A 15 10.62 13.06 2.68
C ASN A 15 10.04 11.87 3.45
N VAL A 16 8.88 11.35 3.05
CA VAL A 16 8.25 10.20 3.70
C VAL A 16 8.68 8.92 3.02
N LYS A 17 9.08 7.92 3.82
CA LYS A 17 9.37 6.59 3.29
C LYS A 17 8.08 5.94 2.82
N VAL A 18 8.11 5.35 1.62
CA VAL A 18 6.97 4.61 1.06
C VAL A 18 6.47 3.53 2.01
N SER A 19 7.36 2.86 2.76
CA SER A 19 6.98 1.86 3.76
C SER A 19 6.16 2.43 4.92
N ASP A 20 6.47 3.66 5.38
CA ASP A 20 5.70 4.31 6.45
C ASP A 20 4.31 4.71 5.94
N LEU A 21 4.22 5.23 4.72
CA LEU A 21 2.94 5.49 4.03
C LEU A 21 2.10 4.21 3.90
N LEU A 22 2.69 3.12 3.42
CA LEU A 22 2.00 1.83 3.25
C LEU A 22 1.50 1.26 4.58
N ARG A 23 2.24 1.44 5.70
CA ARG A 23 1.72 1.03 7.03
C ARG A 23 0.48 1.82 7.43
N ARG A 24 0.38 3.11 7.11
CA ARG A 24 -0.85 3.89 7.33
C ARG A 24 -2.00 3.39 6.45
N CYS A 25 -1.71 3.06 5.19
CA CYS A 25 -2.68 2.41 4.30
C CYS A 25 -3.18 1.09 4.90
N LYS A 26 -2.30 0.28 5.50
CA LYS A 26 -2.69 -0.95 6.21
C LYS A 26 -3.66 -0.66 7.35
N VAL A 27 -3.38 0.33 8.20
CA VAL A 27 -4.33 0.73 9.25
C VAL A 27 -5.69 1.12 8.67
N LEU A 28 -5.71 1.87 7.55
CA LEU A 28 -6.95 2.25 6.88
C LEU A 28 -7.69 1.03 6.30
N ALA A 29 -6.99 0.09 5.67
CA ALA A 29 -7.56 -1.12 5.10
C ALA A 29 -8.29 -1.96 6.16
N TYR A 30 -7.69 -2.10 7.35
CA TYR A 30 -8.32 -2.79 8.48
C TYR A 30 -9.55 -2.04 9.01
N ARG A 31 -9.52 -0.71 9.08
CA ARG A 31 -10.68 0.10 9.49
C ARG A 31 -11.85 0.01 8.52
N LEU A 32 -11.56 -0.14 7.22
CA LEU A 32 -12.57 -0.25 6.17
C LEU A 32 -13.11 -1.68 6.01
N GLY A 33 -12.45 -2.69 6.58
CA GLY A 33 -12.82 -4.09 6.36
C GLY A 33 -12.66 -4.53 4.91
N ASN A 34 -11.78 -3.89 4.13
CA ASN A 34 -11.57 -4.19 2.72
C ASN A 34 -10.43 -5.21 2.56
N GLU A 35 -10.77 -6.47 2.28
CA GLU A 35 -9.80 -7.58 2.17
C GLU A 35 -8.84 -7.43 0.99
N ASP A 36 -9.31 -6.91 -0.16
CA ASP A 36 -8.45 -6.68 -1.32
C ASP A 36 -7.37 -5.64 -0.97
N PHE A 37 -7.74 -4.58 -0.27
CA PHE A 37 -6.82 -3.54 0.15
C PHE A 37 -5.83 -4.04 1.21
N LYS A 38 -6.28 -4.89 2.14
CA LYS A 38 -5.39 -5.54 3.13
C LYS A 38 -4.37 -6.45 2.44
N THR A 39 -4.83 -7.26 1.49
CA THR A 39 -3.98 -8.18 0.73
C THR A 39 -2.97 -7.39 -0.10
N TRP A 40 -3.43 -6.36 -0.81
CA TRP A 40 -2.57 -5.50 -1.61
C TRP A 40 -1.46 -4.85 -0.78
N VAL A 41 -1.80 -4.22 0.34
CA VAL A 41 -0.81 -3.50 1.15
C VAL A 41 0.18 -4.45 1.83
N ASP A 42 -0.26 -5.67 2.18
CA ASP A 42 0.64 -6.69 2.72
C ASP A 42 1.60 -7.23 1.66
N SER A 43 1.14 -7.46 0.43
CA SER A 43 2.02 -7.85 -0.68
C SER A 43 3.00 -6.73 -1.05
N GLU A 44 2.57 -5.47 -1.02
CA GLU A 44 3.43 -4.32 -1.29
C GLU A 44 4.51 -4.12 -0.22
N LEU A 45 4.22 -4.44 1.04
CA LEU A 45 5.15 -4.32 2.16
C LEU A 45 6.10 -5.51 2.27
N ASN A 46 5.62 -6.72 2.02
CA ASN A 46 6.35 -7.96 2.31
C ASN A 46 6.82 -8.72 1.05
N GLY A 47 6.38 -8.29 -0.13
CA GLY A 47 6.60 -8.98 -1.40
C GLY A 47 5.42 -9.86 -1.81
N TYR A 48 5.39 -10.19 -3.10
CA TYR A 48 4.35 -11.04 -3.70
C TYR A 48 4.81 -12.50 -3.71
N GLU A 49 4.03 -13.40 -3.12
CA GLU A 49 4.37 -14.84 -3.04
C GLU A 49 4.04 -15.61 -4.33
N LEU A 50 2.98 -15.21 -5.04
CA LEU A 50 2.47 -15.87 -6.24
C LEU A 50 2.62 -14.97 -7.47
N LEU A 51 3.11 -15.54 -8.57
CA LEU A 51 3.26 -14.83 -9.85
C LEU A 51 1.91 -14.33 -10.40
N ASP A 52 0.84 -15.11 -10.23
CA ASP A 52 -0.51 -14.76 -10.71
C ASP A 52 -1.15 -13.60 -9.91
N GLY A 53 -0.58 -13.24 -8.76
CA GLY A 53 -1.05 -12.15 -7.90
C GLY A 53 -0.32 -10.83 -8.10
N ILE A 54 0.65 -10.77 -9.02
CA ILE A 54 1.47 -9.57 -9.25
C ILE A 54 0.69 -8.58 -10.13
N PRO A 55 0.42 -7.36 -9.66
CA PRO A 55 -0.21 -6.33 -10.47
C PRO A 55 0.65 -5.98 -11.68
N SER A 56 0.01 -5.63 -12.80
CA SER A 56 0.71 -5.33 -14.06
C SER A 56 1.78 -4.23 -13.93
N TYR A 57 1.58 -3.25 -13.04
CA TYR A 57 2.56 -2.19 -12.77
C TYR A 57 3.80 -2.65 -11.98
N ARG A 58 3.79 -3.87 -11.44
CA ARG A 58 4.96 -4.52 -10.82
C ARG A 58 5.72 -5.44 -11.80
N ILE A 59 5.22 -5.61 -13.03
CA ILE A 59 5.86 -6.41 -14.07
C ILE A 59 6.79 -5.50 -14.89
N PHE A 60 8.09 -5.80 -14.84
CA PHE A 60 9.09 -5.09 -15.63
C PHE A 60 9.29 -5.80 -16.97
N ASN A 61 8.95 -5.11 -18.07
CA ASN A 61 9.34 -5.55 -19.40
C ASN A 61 10.72 -4.95 -19.71
N ASN A 62 11.70 -5.82 -19.96
CA ASN A 62 13.03 -5.45 -20.43
C ASN A 62 13.06 -5.39 -21.96
#